data_AF-A0A9Q1M2G5-F1
#
_entry.id   AF-A0A9Q1M2G5-F1
#
_cell.length_a   1.000
_cell.length_b   1.000
_cell.length_c   1.000
_cell.angle_alpha   90.00
_cell.angle_beta   90.00
_cell.angle_gamma   90.00
#
_symmetry.space_group_name_H-M   'P 1'
#
loop_
_entity.id
_entity.type
_entity.pdbx_description
1 polymer ?
#
loop_
_entity_poly.entity_id
_entity_poly.type
_entity_poly.pdbx_seq_one_letter_code
_entity_poly.pdbx_strand_id
1 'polypeptide(L)'
;MAYKLRVMSGGHDYEGLSFLCKTLFIILDLVDFRLITINLEDETAWVQAGATIGDVYYGIAKKSNILGFPAGLCPSVGVGGHFNGGGIGTMMRKYGLSADNIIDANLVDANGRVLNRGTMGEDVFWAIRGGGGASFGVITAWKVKLVCLPPLVTVFTIHKSLDQEGVKLVHKWQYIASKLPESLFIRVLVQQIDGEKGKSDFVIEPMPESVFQAISDRFLHQKLVFMIMDPLGGKMDEISESEKPFPHRKGNLYNIQYIAKWDSNDMWASKQHLYWMQSLYKYMEPYVSKSPRAAYINYRDLELGINQQEKSVLAFFWLLNPTMVAQGFEVDLDKPLVYQVGYLGEAYQEWVHQPIVSKEGPRFFESDFWEFLTRTVWWAIPTIWLPVVCFSISISIRMSHTVPEVALMVAFGIFIWTLMEYSLHRFLFHINTRSYWGNTIHYLLHGCHHKHPMDGLRLVFPPAATAVLLVPFWNLIKFLAPPSTAPALFGGGLLGYVMYDVTHYYLHHGQPTIEVPKSLKKYHLNHHFRIQNKGFGITSSFWDKVFGTLPQSKSTKNR
;
A
#
# COMPACT_ATOMS: atom_id res chain seq x y z
N MET A 1 26.67 -27.53 18.49
CA MET A 1 25.60 -26.84 17.75
C MET A 1 26.23 -25.77 16.87
N ALA A 2 25.72 -25.55 15.66
CA ALA A 2 26.11 -24.41 14.83
C ALA A 2 25.00 -23.35 14.89
N TYR A 3 25.37 -22.12 15.26
CA TYR A 3 24.44 -20.98 15.32
C TYR A 3 24.67 -20.07 14.12
N LYS A 4 23.62 -19.50 13.54
CA LYS A 4 23.78 -18.36 12.62
C LYS A 4 24.07 -17.10 13.43
N LEU A 5 24.90 -16.21 12.89
CA LEU A 5 25.14 -14.89 13.46
C LEU A 5 24.32 -13.85 12.69
N ARG A 6 23.71 -12.89 13.39
CA ARG A 6 23.23 -11.63 12.83
C ARG A 6 23.97 -10.50 13.52
N VAL A 7 24.49 -9.55 12.75
CA VAL A 7 25.22 -8.38 13.28
C VAL A 7 24.28 -7.19 13.31
N MET A 8 24.18 -6.53 14.45
CA MET A 8 23.41 -5.31 14.62
C MET A 8 24.31 -4.13 14.97
N SER A 9 23.98 -2.97 14.39
CA SER A 9 24.57 -1.67 14.70
C SER A 9 23.40 -0.77 15.14
N GLY A 10 22.96 0.19 14.33
CA GLY A 10 21.81 1.06 14.68
C GLY A 10 20.42 0.45 14.48
N GLY A 11 20.28 -0.83 14.12
CA GLY A 11 18.96 -1.49 13.97
C GLY A 11 18.10 -1.11 12.74
N HIS A 12 18.53 -0.17 11.89
CA HIS A 12 17.79 0.37 10.73
C HIS A 12 17.70 -0.56 9.48
N ASP A 13 17.71 -1.88 9.62
CA ASP A 13 17.50 -2.79 8.47
C ASP A 13 16.02 -2.83 8.09
N TYR A 14 15.67 -2.45 6.85
CA TYR A 14 14.28 -2.30 6.37
C TYR A 14 13.46 -3.59 6.38
N GLU A 15 14.11 -4.75 6.50
CA GLU A 15 13.47 -6.08 6.57
C GLU A 15 13.88 -6.81 7.87
N GLY A 16 14.43 -6.06 8.84
CA GLY A 16 14.85 -6.53 10.16
C GLY A 16 15.97 -7.57 10.17
N LEU A 17 16.71 -7.79 9.07
CA LEU A 17 17.64 -8.93 8.97
C LEU A 17 18.88 -8.83 9.87
N SER A 18 19.11 -7.69 10.52
CA SER A 18 20.12 -7.52 11.58
C SER A 18 19.69 -8.13 12.93
N PHE A 19 18.39 -8.34 13.15
CA PHE A 19 17.83 -8.91 14.39
C PHE A 19 16.80 -10.04 14.15
N LEU A 20 16.51 -10.40 12.89
CA LEU A 20 15.63 -11.51 12.52
C LEU A 20 16.38 -12.62 11.74
N CYS A 21 16.08 -13.87 12.10
CA CYS A 21 16.47 -15.04 11.32
C CYS A 21 15.41 -16.14 11.45
N LYS A 22 15.20 -16.91 10.37
CA LYS A 22 14.25 -18.04 10.32
C LYS A 22 14.74 -19.30 11.03
N THR A 23 16.01 -19.33 11.44
CA THR A 23 16.69 -20.44 12.13
C THR A 23 17.32 -19.92 13.40
N LEU A 24 17.55 -20.79 14.39
CA LEU A 24 18.22 -20.43 15.64
C LEU A 24 19.52 -19.65 15.37
N PHE A 25 19.63 -18.48 15.99
CA PHE A 25 20.67 -17.49 15.71
C PHE A 25 21.06 -16.72 16.97
N ILE A 26 22.22 -16.08 16.91
CA ILE A 26 22.74 -15.16 17.91
C ILE A 26 22.78 -13.77 17.27
N ILE A 27 22.34 -12.75 18.02
CA ILE A 27 22.55 -11.34 17.65
C ILE A 27 23.87 -10.91 18.28
N LEU A 28 24.82 -10.49 17.45
CA LEU A 28 25.97 -9.71 17.89
C LEU A 28 25.60 -8.23 17.76
N ASP A 29 25.14 -7.66 18.87
CA ASP A 29 24.87 -6.24 18.96
C ASP A 29 26.17 -5.47 19.20
N LEU A 30 26.50 -4.56 18.30
CA LEU A 30 27.68 -3.70 18.38
C LEU A 30 27.38 -2.38 19.11
N VAL A 31 26.23 -2.24 19.77
CA VAL A 31 25.79 -1.00 20.46
C VAL A 31 26.86 -0.33 21.33
N ASP A 32 27.79 -1.05 21.95
CA ASP A 32 28.86 -0.50 22.79
C ASP A 32 30.14 -0.11 22.01
N PHE A 33 30.29 -0.57 20.76
CA PHE A 33 31.42 -0.23 19.88
C PHE A 33 31.20 1.16 19.27
N ARG A 34 31.31 2.21 20.09
CA ARG A 34 31.03 3.62 19.72
C ARG A 34 32.21 4.57 19.81
N LEU A 35 33.44 4.10 20.04
CA LEU A 35 34.59 5.00 20.10
C LEU A 35 34.83 5.69 18.74
N ILE A 36 35.02 7.00 18.79
CA ILE A 36 35.36 7.85 17.65
C ILE A 36 36.64 8.62 17.97
N THR A 37 37.70 8.36 17.20
CA THR A 37 39.01 9.01 17.34
C THR A 37 39.31 9.80 16.08
N ILE A 38 39.35 11.12 16.19
CA ILE A 38 39.58 12.05 15.08
C ILE A 38 41.02 12.56 15.13
N ASN A 39 41.76 12.41 14.01
CA ASN A 39 43.00 13.14 13.77
C ASN A 39 42.73 14.32 12.83
N LEU A 40 42.98 15.54 13.31
CA LEU A 40 42.81 16.77 12.54
C LEU A 40 43.96 17.01 11.56
N GLU A 41 45.16 16.50 11.83
CA GLU A 41 46.34 16.68 10.97
C GLU A 41 46.23 15.84 9.69
N ASP A 42 45.82 14.58 9.82
CA ASP A 42 45.53 13.70 8.68
C ASP A 42 44.18 14.01 8.01
N GLU A 43 43.32 14.79 8.68
CA GLU A 43 41.88 14.91 8.43
C GLU A 43 41.21 13.52 8.32
N THR A 44 41.43 12.64 9.29
CA THR A 44 40.83 11.29 9.33
C THR A 44 40.13 11.00 10.64
N ALA A 45 39.22 10.03 10.64
CA ALA A 45 38.65 9.50 11.87
C ALA A 45 38.59 7.97 11.84
N TRP A 46 38.91 7.34 12.96
CA TRP A 46 38.51 5.96 13.25
C TRP A 46 37.15 5.99 13.96
N VAL A 47 36.18 5.29 13.40
CA VAL A 47 34.79 5.24 13.86
C VAL A 47 34.41 3.79 14.09
N GLN A 48 34.13 3.39 15.32
CA GLN A 48 33.66 2.03 15.61
C GLN A 48 32.24 1.78 15.06
N ALA A 49 31.95 0.53 14.69
CA ALA A 49 30.79 0.17 13.87
C ALA A 49 29.42 0.31 14.56
N GLY A 50 29.38 0.39 15.89
CA GLY A 50 28.18 0.67 16.69
C GLY A 50 27.81 2.15 16.78
N ALA A 51 28.72 3.06 16.40
CA ALA A 51 28.44 4.49 16.37
C ALA A 51 27.30 4.80 15.38
N THR A 52 26.50 5.80 15.72
CA THR A 52 25.47 6.34 14.84
C THR A 52 26.04 7.46 13.96
N ILE A 53 25.35 7.80 12.87
CA ILE A 53 25.70 8.95 12.03
C ILE A 53 25.70 10.26 12.85
N GLY A 54 24.76 10.41 13.79
CA GLY A 54 24.71 11.52 14.72
C GLY A 54 25.95 11.62 15.61
N ASP A 55 26.44 10.49 16.14
CA ASP A 55 27.67 10.44 16.93
C ASP A 55 28.89 10.91 16.11
N VAL A 56 28.97 10.50 14.85
CA VAL A 56 30.04 10.92 13.92
C VAL A 56 29.99 12.42 13.65
N TYR A 57 28.82 12.95 13.25
CA TYR A 57 28.67 14.38 12.97
C TYR A 57 28.98 15.24 14.20
N TYR A 58 28.46 14.85 15.37
CA TYR A 58 28.69 15.56 16.62
C TYR A 58 30.16 15.48 17.07
N GLY A 59 30.80 14.32 16.91
CA GLY A 59 32.22 14.12 17.20
C GLY A 59 33.13 15.01 16.35
N ILE A 60 32.86 15.11 15.04
CA ILE A 60 33.62 15.96 14.11
C ILE A 60 33.38 17.44 14.44
N ALA A 61 32.12 17.86 14.57
CA ALA A 61 31.76 19.25 14.85
C ALA A 61 32.34 19.78 16.19
N LYS A 62 32.56 18.89 17.17
CA LYS A 62 33.28 19.22 18.43
C LYS A 62 34.78 19.47 18.27
N LYS A 63 35.38 19.02 17.17
CA LYS A 63 36.82 19.11 16.90
C LYS A 63 37.17 20.12 15.81
N SER A 64 36.27 20.35 14.85
CA SER A 64 36.45 21.31 13.76
C SER A 64 35.11 21.81 13.24
N ASN A 65 35.05 23.10 12.90
CA ASN A 65 33.92 23.75 12.22
C ASN A 65 34.06 23.78 10.68
N ILE A 66 35.17 23.25 10.14
CA ILE A 66 35.48 23.20 8.71
C ILE A 66 35.68 21.78 8.19
N LEU A 67 35.45 20.75 9.01
CA LEU A 67 35.46 19.35 8.59
C LEU A 67 34.07 18.72 8.75
N GLY A 68 33.75 17.79 7.87
CA GLY A 68 32.56 16.96 7.95
C GLY A 68 32.79 15.59 7.33
N PHE A 69 31.70 14.83 7.14
CA PHE A 69 31.74 13.52 6.50
C PHE A 69 30.44 13.28 5.70
N PRO A 70 30.49 12.82 4.43
CA PRO A 70 29.29 12.60 3.63
C PRO A 70 28.58 11.29 4.04
N ALA A 71 27.50 11.40 4.80
CA ALA A 71 26.62 10.28 5.15
C ALA A 71 25.14 10.69 5.14
N GLY A 72 24.27 9.75 5.54
CA GLY A 72 22.82 9.94 5.57
C GLY A 72 22.31 11.04 6.50
N LEU A 73 21.02 11.36 6.35
CA LEU A 73 20.36 12.42 7.12
C LEU A 73 19.83 11.94 8.48
N CYS A 74 19.47 10.66 8.60
CA CYS A 74 18.84 10.10 9.80
C CYS A 74 19.89 9.84 10.90
N PRO A 75 19.91 10.62 12.01
CA PRO A 75 21.05 10.59 12.94
C PRO A 75 21.23 9.26 13.66
N SER A 76 20.15 8.53 13.93
CA SER A 76 20.13 7.25 14.63
C SER A 76 20.64 6.05 13.81
N VAL A 77 20.85 6.21 12.51
CA VAL A 77 21.33 5.12 11.66
C VAL A 77 22.77 4.77 12.05
N GLY A 78 23.05 3.48 12.24
CA GLY A 78 24.37 2.99 12.63
C GLY A 78 25.33 2.84 11.46
N VAL A 79 26.58 3.29 11.64
CA VAL A 79 27.58 3.34 10.56
C VAL A 79 27.98 1.96 10.04
N GLY A 80 27.95 0.93 10.89
CA GLY A 80 28.32 -0.44 10.53
C GLY A 80 27.51 -1.00 9.36
N GLY A 81 26.19 -0.73 9.34
CA GLY A 81 25.33 -1.05 8.21
C GLY A 81 25.41 -0.01 7.09
N HIS A 82 25.25 1.27 7.44
CA HIS A 82 25.09 2.35 6.47
C HIS A 82 26.27 2.49 5.50
N PHE A 83 27.50 2.49 6.03
CA PHE A 83 28.71 2.62 5.23
C PHE A 83 28.94 1.40 4.35
N ASN A 84 28.63 0.20 4.86
CA ASN A 84 28.85 -1.04 4.12
C ASN A 84 27.92 -1.18 2.90
N GLY A 85 26.72 -0.57 2.96
CA GLY A 85 25.83 -0.43 1.82
C GLY A 85 26.02 0.88 1.02
N GLY A 86 27.11 1.63 1.18
CA GLY A 86 27.37 2.86 0.42
C GLY A 86 27.25 4.14 1.25
N GLY A 87 26.03 4.57 1.58
CA GLY A 87 25.73 5.77 2.36
C GLY A 87 25.37 6.99 1.49
N ILE A 88 24.13 7.05 1.03
CA ILE A 88 23.53 8.21 0.32
C ILE A 88 23.24 9.34 1.32
N GLY A 89 23.52 10.59 0.93
CA GLY A 89 23.39 11.77 1.78
C GLY A 89 23.42 13.10 1.03
N THR A 90 23.13 14.21 1.73
CA THR A 90 23.03 15.56 1.13
C THR A 90 24.30 16.08 0.48
N MET A 91 25.46 15.54 0.85
CA MET A 91 26.75 15.96 0.32
C MET A 91 27.27 15.06 -0.82
N MET A 92 26.50 14.06 -1.27
CA MET A 92 26.99 13.05 -2.23
C MET A 92 27.35 13.63 -3.60
N ARG A 93 26.66 14.70 -4.03
CA ARG A 93 26.94 15.41 -5.29
C ARG A 93 28.31 16.11 -5.31
N LYS A 94 28.95 16.29 -4.15
CA LYS A 94 30.26 16.97 -4.01
C LYS A 94 31.39 16.04 -3.56
N TYR A 95 31.09 15.05 -2.72
CA TYR A 95 32.12 14.15 -2.15
C TYR A 95 31.86 12.65 -2.37
N GLY A 96 30.80 12.27 -3.08
CA GLY A 96 30.39 10.88 -3.21
C GLY A 96 29.74 10.32 -1.94
N LEU A 97 29.57 9.01 -1.89
CA LEU A 97 28.96 8.28 -0.78
C LEU A 97 29.91 8.20 0.44
N SER A 98 29.38 7.78 1.60
CA SER A 98 30.23 7.45 2.75
C SER A 98 31.34 6.46 2.40
N ALA A 99 30.99 5.41 1.65
CA ALA A 99 31.89 4.35 1.22
C ALA A 99 33.00 4.82 0.27
N ASP A 100 32.75 5.87 -0.51
CA ASP A 100 33.77 6.47 -1.39
C ASP A 100 34.87 7.17 -0.57
N ASN A 101 34.58 7.53 0.68
CA ASN A 101 35.47 8.25 1.61
C ASN A 101 36.08 7.34 2.70
N ILE A 102 35.98 6.02 2.56
CA ILE A 102 36.60 5.02 3.46
C ILE A 102 37.98 4.61 2.92
N ILE A 103 38.99 4.75 3.77
CA ILE A 103 40.41 4.55 3.44
C ILE A 103 41.06 3.32 4.11
N ASP A 104 40.48 2.83 5.20
CA ASP A 104 40.84 1.58 5.90
C ASP A 104 39.61 1.07 6.71
N ALA A 105 39.65 -0.18 7.19
CA ALA A 105 38.59 -0.79 7.99
C ALA A 105 39.14 -1.94 8.84
N ASN A 106 38.58 -2.17 10.03
CA ASN A 106 38.81 -3.37 10.83
C ASN A 106 37.65 -4.36 10.63
N LEU A 107 37.96 -5.53 10.07
CA LEU A 107 37.03 -6.61 9.75
C LEU A 107 37.40 -7.87 10.55
N VAL A 108 36.42 -8.53 11.17
CA VAL A 108 36.60 -9.89 11.72
C VAL A 108 36.07 -10.89 10.69
N ASP A 109 36.95 -11.78 10.23
CA ASP A 109 36.59 -12.81 9.23
C ASP A 109 35.90 -14.04 9.85
N ALA A 110 35.52 -15.00 9.01
CA ALA A 110 34.86 -16.24 9.44
C ALA A 110 35.73 -17.14 10.36
N ASN A 111 37.04 -16.89 10.45
CA ASN A 111 37.97 -17.60 11.34
C ASN A 111 38.25 -16.81 12.64
N GLY A 112 37.59 -15.67 12.85
CA GLY A 112 37.81 -14.79 14.01
C GLY A 112 39.07 -13.92 13.91
N ARG A 113 39.72 -13.84 12.74
CA ARG A 113 40.92 -13.01 12.54
C ARG A 113 40.51 -11.56 12.34
N VAL A 114 41.16 -10.65 13.06
CA VAL A 114 41.02 -9.20 12.84
C VAL A 114 41.94 -8.79 11.68
N LEU A 115 41.34 -8.24 10.63
CA LEU A 115 42.01 -7.81 9.41
C LEU A 115 41.82 -6.30 9.21
N ASN A 116 42.91 -5.61 8.91
CA ASN A 116 42.90 -4.25 8.33
C ASN A 116 42.96 -4.33 6.79
N ARG A 117 42.88 -3.19 6.07
CA ARG A 117 42.97 -3.15 4.60
C ARG A 117 44.16 -3.94 4.05
N GLY A 118 45.35 -3.72 4.60
CA GLY A 118 46.59 -4.37 4.15
C GLY A 118 46.61 -5.89 4.37
N THR A 119 45.79 -6.43 5.27
CA THR A 119 45.71 -7.87 5.59
C THR A 119 44.46 -8.56 5.03
N MET A 120 43.39 -7.82 4.72
CA MET A 120 42.20 -8.37 4.03
C MET A 120 42.35 -8.39 2.50
N GLY A 121 43.23 -7.55 1.94
CA GLY A 121 43.40 -7.40 0.49
C GLY A 121 42.36 -6.47 -0.15
N GLU A 122 42.70 -5.92 -1.33
CA GLU A 122 41.87 -4.90 -1.97
C GLU A 122 40.50 -5.41 -2.42
N ASP A 123 40.34 -6.69 -2.79
CA ASP A 123 39.04 -7.24 -3.20
C ASP A 123 38.02 -7.25 -2.05
N VAL A 124 38.44 -7.66 -0.85
CA VAL A 124 37.59 -7.61 0.35
C VAL A 124 37.34 -6.16 0.75
N PHE A 125 38.38 -5.32 0.71
CA PHE A 125 38.25 -3.89 1.01
C PHE A 125 37.36 -3.14 0.01
N TRP A 126 37.28 -3.57 -1.25
CA TRP A 126 36.30 -3.11 -2.24
C TRP A 126 34.90 -3.61 -1.86
N ALA A 127 34.74 -4.91 -1.61
CA ALA A 127 33.44 -5.54 -1.35
C ALA A 127 32.71 -4.96 -0.13
N ILE A 128 33.43 -4.66 0.96
CA ILE A 128 32.83 -4.07 2.17
C ILE A 128 32.42 -2.59 2.01
N ARG A 129 32.77 -1.92 0.90
CA ARG A 129 32.45 -0.51 0.62
C ARG A 129 31.27 -0.37 -0.35
N GLY A 130 30.25 -1.20 -0.20
CA GLY A 130 29.00 -1.14 -0.98
C GLY A 130 28.24 -2.46 -1.06
N GLY A 131 28.88 -3.61 -0.80
CA GLY A 131 28.33 -4.95 -1.03
C GLY A 131 27.37 -5.46 0.05
N GLY A 132 27.14 -4.72 1.14
CA GLY A 132 26.16 -5.03 2.17
C GLY A 132 26.72 -5.80 3.37
N GLY A 133 26.52 -5.25 4.57
CA GLY A 133 27.27 -5.62 5.79
C GLY A 133 27.00 -6.99 6.40
N ALA A 134 26.16 -7.82 5.78
CA ALA A 134 25.85 -9.18 6.26
C ALA A 134 26.67 -10.28 5.55
N SER A 135 27.46 -9.94 4.52
CA SER A 135 28.02 -10.90 3.56
C SER A 135 29.50 -11.24 3.77
N PHE A 136 30.30 -10.33 4.34
CA PHE A 136 31.78 -10.38 4.26
C PHE A 136 32.50 -10.51 5.62
N GLY A 137 31.76 -10.63 6.72
CA GLY A 137 32.29 -10.71 8.09
C GLY A 137 31.77 -9.58 8.98
N VAL A 138 32.37 -9.38 10.15
CA VAL A 138 31.94 -8.37 11.14
C VAL A 138 32.86 -7.16 11.10
N ILE A 139 32.39 -6.02 10.57
CA ILE A 139 33.14 -4.77 10.69
C ILE A 139 33.06 -4.28 12.13
N THR A 140 34.21 -3.98 12.73
CA THR A 140 34.31 -3.41 14.09
C THR A 140 34.66 -1.93 14.08
N ALA A 141 35.36 -1.44 13.04
CA ALA A 141 35.66 -0.02 12.86
C ALA A 141 35.94 0.36 11.40
N TRP A 142 35.72 1.62 11.06
CA TRP A 142 36.05 2.25 9.78
C TRP A 142 37.09 3.35 9.98
N LYS A 143 38.07 3.46 9.09
CA LYS A 143 38.88 4.68 8.94
C LYS A 143 38.33 5.50 7.78
N VAL A 144 37.80 6.67 8.09
CA VAL A 144 37.24 7.61 7.12
C VAL A 144 38.20 8.78 6.86
N LYS A 145 38.21 9.29 5.63
CA LYS A 145 38.75 10.61 5.31
C LYS A 145 37.64 11.64 5.55
N LEU A 146 37.97 12.69 6.30
CA LEU A 146 37.08 13.83 6.53
C LEU A 146 37.17 14.79 5.34
N VAL A 147 36.07 15.49 5.06
CA VAL A 147 35.98 16.42 3.93
C VAL A 147 35.93 17.87 4.42
N CYS A 148 36.66 18.75 3.73
CA CYS A 148 36.69 20.18 4.06
C CYS A 148 35.39 20.87 3.62
N LEU A 149 34.79 21.62 4.55
CA LEU A 149 33.54 22.36 4.42
C LEU A 149 33.78 23.86 4.58
N PRO A 150 33.01 24.74 3.91
CA PRO A 150 33.03 26.16 4.23
C PRO A 150 32.52 26.40 5.67
N PRO A 151 33.05 27.40 6.41
CA PRO A 151 32.59 27.72 7.77
C PRO A 151 31.11 28.11 7.88
N LEU A 152 30.47 28.43 6.74
CA LEU A 152 29.06 28.77 6.62
C LEU A 152 28.45 27.99 5.46
N VAL A 153 27.32 27.32 5.72
CA VAL A 153 26.49 26.64 4.73
C VAL A 153 25.07 27.18 4.79
N THR A 154 24.38 27.21 3.64
CA THR A 154 22.99 27.68 3.55
C THR A 154 22.05 26.49 3.38
N VAL A 155 21.00 26.43 4.19
CA VAL A 155 19.90 25.47 4.06
C VAL A 155 18.60 26.22 3.78
N PHE A 156 17.68 25.60 3.04
CA PHE A 156 16.34 26.12 2.81
C PHE A 156 15.33 24.98 2.73
N THR A 157 14.06 25.30 2.96
CA THR A 157 12.93 24.38 2.75
C THR A 157 11.76 25.19 2.22
N ILE A 158 11.19 24.73 1.11
CA ILE A 158 10.08 25.40 0.42
C ILE A 158 8.91 24.42 0.43
N HIS A 159 7.83 24.79 1.09
CA HIS A 159 6.60 24.01 1.13
C HIS A 159 5.68 24.43 -0.03
N LYS A 160 5.23 23.46 -0.81
CA LYS A 160 4.27 23.62 -1.92
C LYS A 160 3.28 22.46 -1.89
N SER A 161 2.02 22.75 -2.19
CA SER A 161 1.00 21.72 -2.46
C SER A 161 1.36 20.97 -3.74
N LEU A 162 1.06 19.67 -3.83
CA LEU A 162 1.24 18.89 -5.06
C LEU A 162 0.00 19.04 -5.99
N ASP A 163 -0.31 20.31 -6.28
CA ASP A 163 -1.30 20.74 -7.27
C ASP A 163 -0.65 20.95 -8.66
N GLN A 164 -1.34 21.61 -9.59
CA GLN A 164 -0.81 21.87 -10.94
C GLN A 164 0.47 22.71 -10.95
N GLU A 165 0.72 23.59 -9.96
CA GLU A 165 1.98 24.33 -9.84
C GLU A 165 3.05 23.43 -9.23
N GLY A 166 2.72 22.71 -8.16
CA GLY A 166 3.62 21.74 -7.52
C GLY A 166 4.13 20.66 -8.47
N VAL A 167 3.24 20.07 -9.27
CA VAL A 167 3.58 19.08 -10.31
C VAL A 167 4.57 19.66 -11.31
N LYS A 168 4.37 20.90 -11.79
CA LYS A 168 5.29 21.58 -12.72
C LYS A 168 6.66 21.86 -12.09
N LEU A 169 6.70 22.19 -10.79
CA LEU A 169 7.96 22.40 -10.06
C LEU A 169 8.76 21.09 -9.93
N VAL A 170 8.11 19.99 -9.53
CA VAL A 170 8.77 18.67 -9.45
C VAL A 170 9.18 18.18 -10.84
N HIS A 171 8.33 18.34 -11.85
CA HIS A 171 8.64 18.00 -13.24
C HIS A 171 9.89 18.74 -13.74
N LYS A 172 9.94 20.08 -13.57
CA LYS A 172 11.11 20.91 -13.93
C LYS A 172 12.37 20.52 -13.14
N TRP A 173 12.23 20.20 -11.85
CA TRP A 173 13.34 19.79 -10.98
C TRP A 173 14.12 18.61 -11.58
N GLN A 174 13.44 17.60 -12.15
CA GLN A 174 14.11 16.43 -12.76
C GLN A 174 15.15 16.78 -13.82
N TYR A 175 14.87 17.80 -14.64
CA TYR A 175 15.74 18.17 -15.77
C TYR A 175 17.00 18.91 -15.35
N ILE A 176 16.98 19.54 -14.17
CA ILE A 176 18.03 20.46 -13.68
C ILE A 176 18.81 19.89 -12.49
N ALA A 177 18.18 19.13 -11.59
CA ALA A 177 18.73 18.86 -10.26
C ALA A 177 20.08 18.12 -10.28
N SER A 178 20.24 17.13 -11.18
CA SER A 178 21.51 16.43 -11.38
C SER A 178 22.60 17.29 -12.04
N LYS A 179 22.22 18.38 -12.72
CA LYS A 179 23.10 19.28 -13.48
C LYS A 179 23.44 20.58 -12.74
N LEU A 180 22.90 20.79 -11.53
CA LEU A 180 23.25 21.94 -10.69
C LEU A 180 24.72 21.85 -10.25
N PRO A 181 25.36 22.97 -9.85
CA PRO A 181 26.69 22.95 -9.25
C PRO A 181 26.76 21.95 -8.09
N GLU A 182 27.90 21.29 -7.91
CA GLU A 182 28.07 20.22 -6.90
C GLU A 182 27.83 20.69 -5.45
N SER A 183 28.07 21.98 -5.20
CA SER A 183 27.81 22.64 -3.92
C SER A 183 26.32 22.82 -3.58
N LEU A 184 25.41 22.52 -4.52
CA LEU A 184 23.97 22.67 -4.36
C LEU A 184 23.27 21.30 -4.41
N PHE A 185 22.53 20.98 -3.35
CA PHE A 185 21.72 19.77 -3.23
C PHE A 185 20.26 20.17 -2.97
N ILE A 186 19.34 19.69 -3.81
CA ILE A 186 17.91 19.96 -3.69
C ILE A 186 17.15 18.64 -3.73
N ARG A 187 16.75 18.12 -2.57
CA ARG A 187 15.85 16.96 -2.44
C ARG A 187 14.39 17.39 -2.63
N VAL A 188 13.58 16.55 -3.25
CA VAL A 188 12.11 16.65 -3.20
C VAL A 188 11.56 15.64 -2.18
N LEU A 189 10.59 16.08 -1.39
CA LEU A 189 9.89 15.27 -0.39
C LEU A 189 8.38 15.46 -0.56
N VAL A 190 7.69 14.41 -1.03
CA VAL A 190 6.23 14.35 -1.10
C VAL A 190 5.75 13.51 0.08
N GLN A 191 4.88 14.01 0.96
CA GLN A 191 4.58 13.31 2.21
C GLN A 191 3.18 13.52 2.82
N GLN A 192 2.76 12.52 3.61
CA GLN A 192 1.68 12.49 4.60
C GLN A 192 2.20 11.64 5.80
N ILE A 193 1.97 12.01 7.07
CA ILE A 193 3.02 11.95 8.13
C ILE A 193 3.00 10.74 9.14
N ASP A 194 3.97 9.79 9.04
CA ASP A 194 4.63 8.89 10.08
C ASP A 194 4.46 7.32 10.17
N GLY A 195 5.57 6.57 10.53
CA GLY A 195 5.75 5.08 10.83
C GLY A 195 6.24 3.98 9.79
N GLU A 196 7.54 3.78 9.43
CA GLU A 196 8.08 3.23 8.11
C GLU A 196 7.92 1.74 7.59
N LYS A 197 7.74 1.57 6.24
CA LYS A 197 8.15 0.44 5.32
C LYS A 197 8.60 0.98 3.94
N GLY A 198 9.82 0.66 3.48
CA GLY A 198 10.41 1.27 2.28
C GLY A 198 10.61 0.38 1.03
N LYS A 199 10.66 1.01 -0.16
CA LYS A 199 11.15 0.49 -1.46
C LYS A 199 11.93 1.60 -2.19
N SER A 200 12.64 1.29 -3.28
CA SER A 200 13.40 2.29 -4.04
C SER A 200 13.62 1.98 -5.51
N ASP A 201 13.78 3.01 -6.33
CA ASP A 201 14.12 2.95 -7.75
C ASP A 201 15.23 3.96 -8.12
N PHE A 202 15.84 3.80 -9.28
CA PHE A 202 16.65 4.85 -9.93
C PHE A 202 16.00 5.31 -11.23
N VAL A 203 16.01 6.63 -11.47
CA VAL A 203 15.47 7.23 -12.70
C VAL A 203 16.62 7.68 -13.61
N ILE A 204 16.56 7.25 -14.87
CA ILE A 204 17.56 7.54 -15.91
C ILE A 204 17.05 8.53 -16.97
N GLU A 205 15.72 8.67 -17.11
CA GLU A 205 15.06 9.60 -18.04
C GLU A 205 13.95 10.39 -17.32
N PRO A 206 13.72 11.69 -17.61
CA PRO A 206 12.67 12.47 -16.94
C PRO A 206 11.26 11.94 -17.21
N MET A 207 10.47 11.76 -16.15
CA MET A 207 9.08 11.30 -16.22
C MET A 207 8.12 12.44 -16.58
N PRO A 208 7.02 12.20 -17.31
CA PRO A 208 6.07 13.24 -17.70
C PRO A 208 5.19 13.72 -16.52
N GLU A 209 4.64 14.94 -16.62
CA GLU A 209 3.78 15.57 -15.59
C GLU A 209 2.61 14.70 -15.13
N SER A 210 2.03 13.89 -16.04
CA SER A 210 0.93 12.97 -15.75
C SER A 210 1.27 11.91 -14.70
N VAL A 211 2.53 11.49 -14.59
CA VAL A 211 2.99 10.54 -13.56
C VAL A 211 2.92 11.19 -12.18
N PHE A 212 3.36 12.44 -12.03
CA PHE A 212 3.29 13.15 -10.76
C PHE A 212 1.86 13.47 -10.34
N GLN A 213 0.96 13.75 -11.29
CA GLN A 213 -0.47 13.87 -11.01
C GLN A 213 -1.03 12.53 -10.49
N ALA A 214 -0.75 11.41 -11.15
CA ALA A 214 -1.19 10.09 -10.71
C ALA A 214 -0.59 9.67 -9.35
N ILE A 215 0.64 10.07 -9.04
CA ILE A 215 1.23 9.90 -7.71
C ILE A 215 0.47 10.73 -6.67
N SER A 216 0.17 12.00 -6.95
CA SER A 216 -0.62 12.87 -6.07
C SER A 216 -1.97 12.24 -5.75
N ASP A 217 -2.70 11.79 -6.77
CA ASP A 217 -4.02 11.15 -6.62
C ASP A 217 -3.94 9.85 -5.79
N ARG A 218 -2.86 9.07 -5.93
CA ARG A 218 -2.60 7.85 -5.13
C ARG A 218 -2.22 8.14 -3.67
N PHE A 219 -1.59 9.29 -3.40
CA PHE A 219 -1.19 9.70 -2.06
C PHE A 219 -2.39 10.17 -1.24
N LEU A 220 -3.34 10.92 -1.84
CA LEU A 220 -4.56 11.41 -1.17
C LEU A 220 -5.38 10.34 -0.44
N HIS A 221 -5.24 9.07 -0.83
CA HIS A 221 -6.00 7.93 -0.30
C HIS A 221 -5.27 7.17 0.83
N GLN A 222 -4.07 7.58 1.21
CA GLN A 222 -3.31 6.99 2.33
C GLN A 222 -2.94 8.07 3.34
N LYS A 223 -3.00 7.74 4.63
CA LYS A 223 -2.78 8.74 5.69
C LYS A 223 -1.31 9.09 5.94
N LEU A 224 -0.40 8.20 5.54
CA LEU A 224 0.94 8.07 6.08
C LEU A 224 1.88 7.50 4.98
N VAL A 225 2.26 8.31 4.00
CA VAL A 225 3.04 7.88 2.82
C VAL A 225 4.04 8.94 2.38
N PHE A 226 5.22 8.52 1.92
CA PHE A 226 6.34 9.38 1.56
C PHE A 226 6.93 8.95 0.22
N MET A 227 7.36 9.92 -0.58
CA MET A 227 8.28 9.74 -1.70
C MET A 227 9.41 10.75 -1.56
N ILE A 228 10.64 10.26 -1.46
CA ILE A 228 11.87 11.05 -1.39
C ILE A 228 12.58 10.92 -2.73
N MET A 229 13.03 12.05 -3.30
CA MET A 229 13.78 12.09 -4.55
C MET A 229 15.12 12.79 -4.32
N ASP A 230 16.22 12.03 -4.46
CA ASP A 230 17.58 12.49 -4.18
C ASP A 230 18.40 12.66 -5.47
N PRO A 231 18.86 13.87 -5.82
CA PRO A 231 19.57 14.12 -7.06
C PRO A 231 20.98 13.55 -7.05
N LEU A 232 21.33 12.81 -8.09
CA LEU A 232 22.70 12.35 -8.39
C LEU A 232 23.42 13.42 -9.24
N GLY A 233 24.34 13.05 -10.12
CA GLY A 233 25.21 14.00 -10.83
C GLY A 233 26.31 14.60 -9.95
N GLY A 234 27.10 15.50 -10.54
CA GLY A 234 28.31 16.02 -9.91
C GLY A 234 29.32 14.90 -9.67
N LYS A 235 29.87 14.83 -8.45
CA LYS A 235 30.83 13.80 -8.04
C LYS A 235 30.35 12.36 -8.26
N MET A 236 29.03 12.13 -8.23
CA MET A 236 28.45 10.80 -8.52
C MET A 236 28.63 10.37 -9.98
N ASP A 237 28.78 11.29 -10.93
CA ASP A 237 29.02 11.00 -12.35
C ASP A 237 30.53 10.88 -12.69
N GLU A 238 31.42 11.38 -11.83
CA GLU A 238 32.87 11.25 -11.98
C GLU A 238 33.40 9.87 -11.55
N ILE A 239 32.70 9.23 -10.61
CA ILE A 239 33.09 7.93 -10.05
C ILE A 239 32.61 6.80 -10.98
N SER A 240 33.51 5.90 -11.36
CA SER A 240 33.16 4.72 -12.19
C SER A 240 32.16 3.81 -11.48
N GLU A 241 31.24 3.21 -12.23
CA GLU A 241 30.26 2.21 -11.74
C GLU A 241 30.95 0.99 -11.10
N SER A 242 32.17 0.66 -11.52
CA SER A 242 32.98 -0.44 -10.98
C SER A 242 33.92 -0.03 -9.84
N GLU A 243 34.08 1.27 -9.56
CA GLU A 243 35.04 1.76 -8.55
C GLU A 243 34.72 1.20 -7.15
N LYS A 244 33.44 1.02 -6.83
CA LYS A 244 32.92 0.41 -5.61
C LYS A 244 31.72 -0.47 -5.96
N PRO A 245 31.25 -1.39 -5.09
CA PRO A 245 30.09 -2.23 -5.37
C PRO A 245 28.76 -1.48 -5.57
N PHE A 246 28.69 -0.18 -5.27
CA PHE A 246 27.54 0.68 -5.61
C PHE A 246 27.68 1.18 -7.06
N PRO A 247 26.85 0.70 -8.01
CA PRO A 247 27.07 0.93 -9.43
C PRO A 247 26.30 2.14 -9.98
N HIS A 248 25.37 2.72 -9.21
CA HIS A 248 24.42 3.73 -9.71
C HIS A 248 25.07 5.11 -9.82
N ARG A 249 25.93 5.27 -10.83
CA ARG A 249 26.74 6.47 -11.08
C ARG A 249 26.21 7.21 -12.31
N LYS A 250 27.11 7.68 -13.17
CA LYS A 250 26.82 8.46 -14.39
C LYS A 250 25.65 7.88 -15.20
N GLY A 251 24.67 8.73 -15.53
CA GLY A 251 23.46 8.36 -16.27
C GLY A 251 22.23 8.16 -15.38
N ASN A 252 22.40 8.02 -14.06
CA ASN A 252 21.30 8.07 -13.10
C ASN A 252 21.02 9.52 -12.71
N LEU A 253 19.80 10.01 -12.94
CA LEU A 253 19.40 11.39 -12.64
C LEU A 253 19.18 11.58 -11.14
N TYR A 254 18.43 10.65 -10.52
CA TYR A 254 18.09 10.69 -9.10
C TYR A 254 17.65 9.30 -8.60
N ASN A 255 17.79 9.08 -7.31
CA ASN A 255 17.19 7.95 -6.60
C ASN A 255 15.78 8.34 -6.13
N ILE A 256 14.83 7.41 -6.21
CA ILE A 256 13.53 7.52 -5.54
C ILE A 256 13.49 6.51 -4.39
N GLN A 257 12.99 6.95 -3.24
CA GLN A 257 12.60 6.07 -2.14
C GLN A 257 11.11 6.28 -1.83
N TYR A 258 10.33 5.20 -1.86
CA TYR A 258 8.93 5.17 -1.48
C TYR A 258 8.83 4.61 -0.06
N ILE A 259 8.06 5.23 0.83
CA ILE A 259 7.82 4.72 2.18
C ILE A 259 6.33 4.77 2.50
N ALA A 260 5.71 3.62 2.73
CA ALA A 260 4.36 3.54 3.31
C ALA A 260 4.50 3.38 4.82
N LYS A 261 3.62 4.01 5.60
CA LYS A 261 3.81 4.10 7.04
C LYS A 261 2.51 3.82 7.83
N TRP A 262 2.59 3.25 9.05
CA TRP A 262 1.42 2.95 9.90
C TRP A 262 1.71 2.68 11.39
N ASP A 263 0.82 3.13 12.29
CA ASP A 263 0.94 2.96 13.75
C ASP A 263 0.35 1.65 14.31
N SER A 264 -0.40 0.88 13.52
CA SER A 264 -1.18 -0.25 14.01
C SER A 264 -0.47 -1.59 13.83
N ASN A 265 -0.24 -2.32 14.92
CA ASN A 265 0.08 -3.77 14.92
C ASN A 265 -1.10 -4.65 14.43
N ASP A 266 -2.11 -4.05 13.78
CA ASP A 266 -3.17 -4.78 13.09
C ASP A 266 -2.61 -5.34 11.78
N MET A 267 -2.62 -6.67 11.68
CA MET A 267 -2.17 -7.42 10.51
C MET A 267 -2.97 -7.04 9.25
N TRP A 268 -4.26 -6.69 9.39
CA TRP A 268 -5.10 -6.32 8.25
C TRP A 268 -4.71 -4.95 7.67
N ALA A 269 -4.56 -3.94 8.52
CA ALA A 269 -4.05 -2.63 8.11
C ALA A 269 -2.64 -2.73 7.49
N SER A 270 -1.75 -3.52 8.12
CA SER A 270 -0.40 -3.77 7.60
C SER A 270 -0.41 -4.34 6.17
N LYS A 271 -1.28 -5.33 5.89
CA LYS A 271 -1.47 -5.87 4.53
C LYS A 271 -1.94 -4.81 3.54
N GLN A 272 -2.88 -3.93 3.92
CA GLN A 272 -3.37 -2.85 3.05
C GLN A 272 -2.26 -1.88 2.62
N HIS A 273 -1.35 -1.52 3.53
CA HIS A 273 -0.21 -0.65 3.22
C HIS A 273 0.81 -1.33 2.30
N LEU A 274 1.05 -2.64 2.49
CA LEU A 274 1.90 -3.44 1.58
C LEU A 274 1.33 -3.52 0.16
N TYR A 275 0.03 -3.81 0.01
CA TYR A 275 -0.61 -3.83 -1.32
C TYR A 275 -0.59 -2.45 -2.01
N TRP A 276 -0.78 -1.36 -1.26
CA TRP A 276 -0.63 0.00 -1.83
C TRP A 276 0.80 0.25 -2.31
N MET A 277 1.81 -0.16 -1.53
CA MET A 277 3.22 -0.03 -1.89
C MET A 277 3.56 -0.84 -3.16
N GLN A 278 3.08 -2.09 -3.24
CA GLN A 278 3.22 -2.94 -4.44
C GLN A 278 2.53 -2.32 -5.66
N SER A 279 1.32 -1.77 -5.50
CA SER A 279 0.59 -1.08 -6.58
C SER A 279 1.32 0.15 -7.10
N LEU A 280 1.88 0.98 -6.20
CA LEU A 280 2.71 2.12 -6.59
C LEU A 280 4.00 1.65 -7.29
N TYR A 281 4.70 0.67 -6.73
CA TYR A 281 5.96 0.18 -7.29
C TYR A 281 5.78 -0.48 -8.67
N LYS A 282 4.68 -1.22 -8.89
CA LYS A 282 4.30 -1.74 -10.23
C LYS A 282 3.96 -0.58 -11.18
N TYR A 283 3.20 0.42 -10.73
CA TYR A 283 2.87 1.60 -11.56
C TYR A 283 4.11 2.39 -12.00
N MET A 284 5.18 2.43 -11.19
CA MET A 284 6.42 3.13 -11.53
C MET A 284 7.33 2.38 -12.51
N GLU A 285 7.11 1.09 -12.72
CA GLU A 285 7.96 0.19 -13.53
C GLU A 285 8.37 0.73 -14.93
N PRO A 286 7.47 1.28 -15.77
CA PRO A 286 7.86 1.75 -17.10
C PRO A 286 8.64 3.08 -17.10
N TYR A 287 8.71 3.78 -15.96
CA TYR A 287 9.28 5.13 -15.82
C TYR A 287 10.66 5.18 -15.12
N VAL A 288 11.13 4.03 -14.65
CA VAL A 288 12.39 3.87 -13.90
C VAL A 288 13.39 3.03 -14.69
N SER A 289 14.60 2.86 -14.16
CA SER A 289 15.61 1.92 -14.68
C SER A 289 15.02 0.53 -14.94
N LYS A 290 15.48 -0.13 -16.00
CA LYS A 290 15.00 -1.46 -16.43
C LYS A 290 16.14 -2.27 -17.04
N SER A 291 16.05 -3.59 -16.91
CA SER A 291 17.05 -4.56 -17.40
C SER A 291 18.50 -4.31 -16.93
N PRO A 292 18.78 -4.28 -15.61
CA PRO A 292 17.87 -4.59 -14.49
C PRO A 292 17.10 -3.36 -13.97
N ARG A 293 16.00 -3.60 -13.24
CA ARG A 293 15.40 -2.55 -12.40
C ARG A 293 16.29 -2.32 -11.18
N ALA A 294 16.91 -1.15 -11.10
CA ALA A 294 17.91 -0.84 -10.09
C ALA A 294 17.29 -0.55 -8.73
N ALA A 295 17.84 -1.17 -7.68
CA ALA A 295 17.46 -0.96 -6.29
C ALA A 295 18.70 -0.64 -5.44
N TYR A 296 18.49 -0.11 -4.23
CA TYR A 296 19.57 0.25 -3.32
C TYR A 296 19.65 -0.70 -2.12
N ILE A 297 20.84 -1.28 -1.87
CA ILE A 297 21.01 -2.37 -0.88
C ILE A 297 20.71 -1.98 0.59
N ASN A 298 20.87 -0.70 0.94
CA ASN A 298 20.48 -0.18 2.27
C ASN A 298 18.96 0.02 2.39
N TYR A 299 18.22 0.10 1.28
CA TYR A 299 16.75 0.08 1.23
C TYR A 299 16.27 -1.32 0.88
N ARG A 300 16.65 -2.29 1.74
CA ARG A 300 16.47 -3.71 1.49
C ARG A 300 14.99 -4.07 1.26
N ASP A 301 14.75 -4.88 0.24
CA ASP A 301 13.42 -5.30 -0.20
C ASP A 301 13.45 -6.80 -0.55
N LEU A 302 12.81 -7.62 0.28
CA LEU A 302 12.79 -9.08 0.11
C LEU A 302 11.91 -9.54 -1.06
N GLU A 303 11.04 -8.66 -1.59
CA GLU A 303 10.21 -8.97 -2.76
C GLU A 303 11.04 -9.06 -4.05
N LEU A 304 12.25 -8.48 -4.08
CA LEU A 304 13.20 -8.63 -5.19
C LEU A 304 13.79 -10.06 -5.30
N GLY A 305 13.68 -10.85 -4.22
CA GLY A 305 14.08 -12.26 -4.20
C GLY A 305 14.96 -12.65 -3.00
N ILE A 306 14.99 -13.96 -2.71
CA ILE A 306 15.78 -14.55 -1.63
C ILE A 306 16.50 -15.83 -2.07
N ASN A 307 17.66 -16.10 -1.48
CA ASN A 307 18.49 -17.27 -1.78
C ASN A 307 17.81 -18.60 -1.40
N GLN A 308 17.98 -19.65 -2.22
CA GLN A 308 17.31 -20.94 -2.05
C GLN A 308 17.63 -21.65 -0.72
N GLN A 309 18.80 -21.42 -0.12
CA GLN A 309 19.16 -21.99 1.18
C GLN A 309 18.27 -21.51 2.35
N GLU A 310 17.46 -20.46 2.15
CA GLU A 310 16.40 -20.07 3.10
C GLU A 310 15.02 -20.67 2.78
N LYS A 311 14.87 -21.42 1.68
CA LYS A 311 13.60 -22.08 1.29
C LYS A 311 13.45 -23.48 1.88
N SER A 312 14.54 -24.22 2.10
CA SER A 312 14.48 -25.63 2.56
C SER A 312 13.92 -25.83 3.97
N VAL A 313 13.96 -24.80 4.82
CA VAL A 313 13.38 -24.84 6.18
C VAL A 313 11.86 -24.63 6.19
N LEU A 314 11.27 -24.16 5.07
CA LEU A 314 9.82 -23.96 4.99
C LEU A 314 9.06 -25.27 5.26
N ALA A 315 9.53 -26.39 4.70
CA ALA A 315 8.84 -27.68 4.65
C ALA A 315 8.29 -28.20 6.00
N PHE A 316 8.92 -27.85 7.12
CA PHE A 316 8.48 -28.31 8.45
C PHE A 316 7.35 -27.49 9.06
N PHE A 317 7.16 -26.23 8.64
CA PHE A 317 6.05 -25.38 9.08
C PHE A 317 4.77 -25.57 8.23
N TRP A 318 4.89 -26.06 6.99
CA TRP A 318 3.74 -26.40 6.13
C TRP A 318 2.78 -27.42 6.76
N LEU A 319 3.28 -28.28 7.65
CA LEU A 319 2.48 -29.34 8.30
C LEU A 319 1.68 -28.86 9.53
N LEU A 320 1.92 -27.64 10.04
CA LEU A 320 1.33 -27.16 11.30
C LEU A 320 0.38 -25.96 11.14
N ASN A 321 0.26 -25.37 9.94
CA ASN A 321 -0.72 -24.31 9.63
C ASN A 321 -1.21 -24.46 8.18
N PRO A 322 -2.35 -25.12 7.93
CA PRO A 322 -2.82 -25.42 6.57
C PRO A 322 -3.30 -24.20 5.75
N THR A 323 -3.41 -23.02 6.35
CA THR A 323 -4.22 -21.90 5.82
C THR A 323 -3.43 -20.76 5.15
N MET A 324 -2.11 -20.86 4.97
CA MET A 324 -1.36 -19.81 4.27
C MET A 324 -0.37 -20.34 3.23
N VAL A 325 -0.55 -19.83 2.01
CA VAL A 325 0.30 -19.98 0.82
C VAL A 325 0.34 -21.39 0.22
N ALA A 326 -0.82 -21.88 -0.23
CA ALA A 326 -0.81 -22.53 -1.54
C ALA A 326 -0.18 -21.58 -2.58
N GLN A 327 0.34 -22.10 -3.70
CA GLN A 327 0.74 -21.26 -4.84
C GLN A 327 -0.50 -20.50 -5.32
N GLY A 328 -0.65 -19.26 -4.84
CA GLY A 328 -1.88 -18.50 -4.98
C GLY A 328 -2.04 -18.07 -6.43
N PHE A 329 -3.17 -18.42 -7.02
CA PHE A 329 -3.61 -17.79 -8.26
C PHE A 329 -3.72 -16.27 -8.01
N GLU A 330 -2.88 -15.48 -8.68
CA GLU A 330 -2.92 -14.03 -8.57
C GLU A 330 -3.89 -13.47 -9.62
N VAL A 331 -4.82 -12.61 -9.19
CA VAL A 331 -5.80 -11.99 -10.08
C VAL A 331 -5.14 -10.83 -10.83
N ASP A 332 -5.04 -10.99 -12.15
CA ASP A 332 -4.55 -9.97 -13.06
C ASP A 332 -5.67 -8.96 -13.34
N LEU A 333 -5.56 -7.76 -12.75
CA LEU A 333 -6.54 -6.68 -12.91
C LEU A 333 -6.52 -6.07 -14.32
N ASP A 334 -5.49 -6.33 -15.12
CA ASP A 334 -5.39 -5.88 -16.51
C ASP A 334 -6.15 -6.84 -17.47
N LYS A 335 -6.76 -7.91 -16.93
CA LYS A 335 -7.53 -8.94 -17.66
C LYS A 335 -8.97 -9.11 -17.14
N PRO A 336 -9.89 -9.69 -17.93
CA PRO A 336 -11.27 -9.95 -17.51
C PRO A 336 -11.37 -10.76 -16.21
N LEU A 337 -12.04 -10.22 -15.19
CA LEU A 337 -12.00 -10.79 -13.82
C LEU A 337 -12.87 -12.04 -13.59
N VAL A 338 -13.97 -12.22 -14.33
CA VAL A 338 -15.02 -13.21 -13.97
C VAL A 338 -14.50 -14.65 -13.97
N TYR A 339 -13.63 -14.99 -14.92
CA TYR A 339 -13.02 -16.31 -15.04
C TYR A 339 -11.74 -16.47 -14.21
N GLN A 340 -11.29 -15.41 -13.53
CA GLN A 340 -10.10 -15.42 -12.68
C GLN A 340 -10.47 -15.69 -11.22
N VAL A 341 -11.45 -14.97 -10.68
CA VAL A 341 -11.78 -14.98 -9.23
C VAL A 341 -12.18 -16.35 -8.67
N GLY A 342 -12.65 -17.27 -9.52
CA GLY A 342 -12.94 -18.64 -9.12
C GLY A 342 -11.70 -19.42 -8.68
N TYR A 343 -10.54 -19.19 -9.29
CA TYR A 343 -9.29 -19.90 -8.98
C TYR A 343 -8.67 -19.50 -7.63
N LEU A 344 -9.15 -18.43 -6.98
CA LEU A 344 -8.71 -18.03 -5.63
C LEU A 344 -9.07 -19.06 -4.54
N GLY A 345 -10.01 -19.98 -4.79
CA GLY A 345 -10.38 -21.05 -3.85
C GLY A 345 -10.74 -20.52 -2.46
N GLU A 346 -9.98 -20.92 -1.44
CA GLU A 346 -10.18 -20.46 -0.05
C GLU A 346 -9.73 -19.01 0.19
N ALA A 347 -8.76 -18.50 -0.59
CA ALA A 347 -8.26 -17.13 -0.45
C ALA A 347 -9.25 -16.06 -0.94
N TYR A 348 -10.30 -16.48 -1.66
CA TYR A 348 -11.30 -15.59 -2.25
C TYR A 348 -11.98 -14.68 -1.21
N GLN A 349 -12.35 -15.23 -0.06
CA GLN A 349 -13.03 -14.48 1.00
C GLN A 349 -12.15 -13.39 1.61
N GLU A 350 -10.83 -13.58 1.67
CA GLU A 350 -9.91 -12.51 2.09
C GLU A 350 -9.70 -11.49 0.96
N TRP A 351 -9.47 -11.98 -0.27
CA TRP A 351 -9.19 -11.14 -1.44
C TRP A 351 -10.34 -10.18 -1.80
N VAL A 352 -11.59 -10.67 -1.78
CA VAL A 352 -12.77 -9.88 -2.18
C VAL A 352 -13.07 -8.74 -1.22
N HIS A 353 -12.68 -8.92 0.04
CA HIS A 353 -12.87 -8.02 1.16
C HIS A 353 -11.69 -7.04 1.39
N GLN A 354 -10.76 -6.96 0.43
CA GLN A 354 -9.68 -5.96 0.37
C GLN A 354 -10.05 -4.89 -0.67
N PRO A 355 -10.75 -3.79 -0.29
CA PRO A 355 -11.29 -2.81 -1.22
C PRO A 355 -10.20 -2.02 -1.96
N ILE A 356 -10.36 -1.92 -3.27
CA ILE A 356 -9.58 -1.08 -4.18
C ILE A 356 -10.41 0.17 -4.48
N VAL A 357 -9.93 1.33 -4.04
CA VAL A 357 -10.60 2.61 -4.29
C VAL A 357 -10.24 3.10 -5.70
N SER A 358 -11.11 2.82 -6.67
CA SER A 358 -11.02 3.29 -8.05
C SER A 358 -12.36 3.84 -8.53
N LYS A 359 -12.34 4.84 -9.43
CA LYS A 359 -13.54 5.48 -9.98
C LYS A 359 -14.33 4.55 -10.92
N GLU A 360 -13.63 3.66 -11.60
CA GLU A 360 -14.18 2.56 -12.39
C GLU A 360 -13.46 1.28 -11.96
N GLY A 361 -14.17 0.16 -11.90
CA GLY A 361 -13.59 -1.17 -11.64
C GLY A 361 -13.02 -1.80 -12.91
N PRO A 362 -12.14 -2.81 -12.81
CA PRO A 362 -11.63 -3.53 -13.96
C PRO A 362 -12.74 -4.24 -14.75
N ARG A 363 -12.38 -4.68 -15.96
CA ARG A 363 -13.30 -5.34 -16.89
C ARG A 363 -13.69 -6.72 -16.37
N PHE A 364 -14.96 -7.11 -16.51
CA PHE A 364 -15.45 -8.41 -16.06
C PHE A 364 -15.33 -9.47 -17.14
N PHE A 365 -15.71 -9.12 -18.37
CA PHE A 365 -15.74 -10.02 -19.52
C PHE A 365 -14.87 -9.49 -20.67
N GLU A 366 -14.31 -10.39 -21.47
CA GLU A 366 -13.58 -10.01 -22.68
C GLU A 366 -14.53 -9.40 -23.74
N SER A 367 -15.72 -9.96 -23.89
CA SER A 367 -16.76 -9.50 -24.82
C SER A 367 -17.43 -8.20 -24.37
N ASP A 368 -17.52 -7.21 -25.27
CA ASP A 368 -18.22 -5.94 -25.01
C ASP A 368 -19.70 -6.13 -24.70
N PHE A 369 -20.35 -7.13 -25.30
CA PHE A 369 -21.76 -7.42 -25.05
C PHE A 369 -22.00 -7.88 -23.60
N TRP A 370 -21.19 -8.84 -23.12
CA TRP A 370 -21.28 -9.31 -21.74
C TRP A 370 -20.83 -8.25 -20.74
N GLU A 371 -19.81 -7.47 -21.07
CA GLU A 371 -19.35 -6.34 -20.24
C GLU A 371 -20.42 -5.26 -20.09
N PHE A 372 -21.09 -4.88 -21.20
CA PHE A 372 -22.20 -3.93 -21.22
C PHE A 372 -23.34 -4.34 -20.27
N LEU A 373 -23.71 -5.61 -20.25
CA LEU A 373 -24.75 -6.13 -19.33
C LEU A 373 -24.39 -6.05 -17.84
N THR A 374 -23.10 -5.82 -17.49
CA THR A 374 -22.68 -5.60 -16.09
C THR A 374 -22.72 -4.15 -15.63
N ARG A 375 -22.84 -3.18 -16.55
CA ARG A 375 -22.69 -1.75 -16.25
C ARG A 375 -24.05 -1.05 -16.25
N THR A 376 -24.51 -0.63 -15.08
CA THR A 376 -25.81 0.04 -14.88
C THR A 376 -25.62 1.39 -14.21
N VAL A 377 -26.10 2.45 -14.87
CA VAL A 377 -26.23 3.78 -14.28
C VAL A 377 -27.39 3.84 -13.29
N TRP A 378 -27.19 4.43 -12.12
CA TRP A 378 -28.16 4.42 -11.01
C TRP A 378 -29.58 4.88 -11.39
N TRP A 379 -29.70 5.86 -12.29
CA TRP A 379 -30.99 6.42 -12.72
C TRP A 379 -31.79 5.47 -13.63
N ALA A 380 -31.18 4.43 -14.19
CA ALA A 380 -31.90 3.42 -14.95
C ALA A 380 -32.89 2.63 -14.07
N ILE A 381 -32.55 2.40 -12.79
CA ILE A 381 -33.37 1.65 -11.84
C ILE A 381 -34.77 2.29 -11.65
N PRO A 382 -34.89 3.56 -11.19
CA PRO A 382 -36.21 4.19 -11.08
C PRO A 382 -36.90 4.39 -12.44
N THR A 383 -36.14 4.67 -13.51
CA THR A 383 -36.71 4.88 -14.86
C THR A 383 -37.42 3.65 -15.39
N ILE A 384 -36.85 2.45 -15.18
CA ILE A 384 -37.42 1.18 -15.65
C ILE A 384 -38.52 0.67 -14.70
N TRP A 385 -38.28 0.74 -13.38
CA TRP A 385 -39.13 0.02 -12.42
C TRP A 385 -40.28 0.84 -11.84
N LEU A 386 -40.19 2.17 -11.74
CA LEU A 386 -41.33 2.98 -11.26
C LEU A 386 -42.58 2.87 -12.16
N PRO A 387 -42.48 2.81 -13.50
CA PRO A 387 -43.64 2.50 -14.34
C PRO A 387 -44.29 1.16 -14.02
N VAL A 388 -43.50 0.13 -13.70
CA VAL A 388 -43.98 -1.21 -13.32
C VAL A 388 -44.65 -1.19 -11.93
N VAL A 389 -44.08 -0.45 -10.97
CA VAL A 389 -44.71 -0.18 -9.67
C VAL A 389 -46.06 0.49 -9.85
N CYS A 390 -46.13 1.60 -10.60
CA CYS A 390 -47.36 2.34 -10.87
C CYS A 390 -48.42 1.48 -11.57
N PHE A 391 -48.02 0.69 -12.58
CA PHE A 391 -48.91 -0.26 -13.25
C PHE A 391 -49.49 -1.29 -12.27
N SER A 392 -48.63 -1.92 -11.46
CA SER A 392 -49.04 -2.94 -10.48
C SER A 392 -50.01 -2.39 -9.44
N ILE A 393 -49.74 -1.20 -8.90
CA ILE A 393 -50.63 -0.48 -7.98
C ILE A 393 -51.98 -0.16 -8.66
N SER A 394 -51.97 0.26 -9.93
CA SER A 394 -53.20 0.58 -10.67
C SER A 394 -54.13 -0.62 -10.88
N ILE A 395 -53.59 -1.84 -10.93
CA ILE A 395 -54.41 -3.07 -11.04
C ILE A 395 -55.23 -3.27 -9.76
N SER A 396 -54.63 -3.19 -8.58
CA SER A 396 -55.37 -3.35 -7.31
C SER A 396 -56.47 -2.29 -7.13
N ILE A 397 -56.24 -1.04 -7.55
CA ILE A 397 -57.27 0.01 -7.57
C ILE A 397 -58.44 -0.37 -8.50
N ARG A 398 -58.16 -0.92 -9.69
CA ARG A 398 -59.20 -1.41 -10.62
C ARG A 398 -59.94 -2.65 -10.09
N MET A 399 -59.37 -3.37 -9.13
CA MET A 399 -59.98 -4.53 -8.47
C MET A 399 -60.79 -4.14 -7.22
N SER A 400 -61.38 -2.94 -7.24
CA SER A 400 -62.31 -2.41 -6.22
C SER A 400 -61.73 -2.14 -4.82
N HIS A 401 -60.41 -2.07 -4.67
CA HIS A 401 -59.78 -1.60 -3.43
C HIS A 401 -59.78 -0.08 -3.30
N THR A 402 -59.98 0.42 -2.08
CA THR A 402 -59.91 1.86 -1.81
C THR A 402 -58.45 2.37 -1.80
N VAL A 403 -58.23 3.65 -2.07
CA VAL A 403 -56.87 4.24 -2.06
C VAL A 403 -56.14 4.04 -0.72
N PRO A 404 -56.78 4.18 0.46
CA PRO A 404 -56.14 3.87 1.74
C PRO A 404 -55.74 2.40 1.91
N GLU A 405 -56.58 1.45 1.46
CA GLU A 405 -56.23 0.01 1.47
C GLU A 405 -54.99 -0.27 0.62
N VAL A 406 -54.96 0.27 -0.60
CA VAL A 406 -53.83 0.09 -1.52
C VAL A 406 -52.56 0.74 -0.95
N ALA A 407 -52.67 1.92 -0.31
CA ALA A 407 -51.54 2.57 0.36
C ALA A 407 -50.97 1.72 1.51
N LEU A 408 -51.83 1.08 2.30
CA LEU A 408 -51.41 0.14 3.36
C LEU A 408 -50.74 -1.12 2.78
N MET A 409 -51.26 -1.69 1.69
CA MET A 409 -50.63 -2.81 1.00
C MET A 409 -49.25 -2.44 0.44
N VAL A 410 -49.12 -1.26 -0.18
CA VAL A 410 -47.82 -0.76 -0.67
C VAL A 410 -46.84 -0.56 0.48
N ALA A 411 -47.25 0.06 1.58
CA ALA A 411 -46.41 0.24 2.77
C ALA A 411 -45.98 -1.10 3.38
N PHE A 412 -46.86 -2.10 3.42
CA PHE A 412 -46.54 -3.44 3.88
C PHE A 412 -45.56 -4.17 2.93
N GLY A 413 -45.72 -3.99 1.62
CA GLY A 413 -44.75 -4.49 0.62
C GLY A 413 -43.36 -3.87 0.79
N ILE A 414 -43.26 -2.56 1.03
CA ILE A 414 -41.99 -1.88 1.36
C ILE A 414 -41.40 -2.45 2.66
N PHE A 415 -42.22 -2.66 3.70
CA PHE A 415 -41.76 -3.23 4.97
C PHE A 415 -41.18 -4.65 4.78
N ILE A 416 -41.87 -5.52 4.03
CA ILE A 416 -41.37 -6.85 3.64
C ILE A 416 -40.03 -6.72 2.90
N TRP A 417 -39.91 -5.77 1.97
CA TRP A 417 -38.65 -5.52 1.28
C TRP A 417 -37.51 -5.21 2.27
N THR A 418 -37.70 -4.38 3.30
CA THR A 418 -36.61 -4.07 4.24
C THR A 418 -36.05 -5.31 4.97
N LEU A 419 -36.90 -6.29 5.27
CA LEU A 419 -36.47 -7.56 5.87
C LEU A 419 -35.75 -8.44 4.84
N MET A 420 -36.23 -8.44 3.60
CA MET A 420 -35.63 -9.18 2.50
C MET A 420 -34.28 -8.61 2.09
N GLU A 421 -34.13 -7.28 2.03
CA GLU A 421 -32.87 -6.55 1.88
C GLU A 421 -31.84 -7.02 2.90
N TYR A 422 -32.17 -6.94 4.20
CA TYR A 422 -31.29 -7.39 5.28
C TYR A 422 -30.91 -8.87 5.11
N SER A 423 -31.87 -9.72 4.76
CA SER A 423 -31.67 -11.17 4.63
C SER A 423 -30.81 -11.53 3.41
N LEU A 424 -31.05 -10.91 2.26
CA LEU A 424 -30.25 -11.07 1.05
C LEU A 424 -28.83 -10.56 1.29
N HIS A 425 -28.67 -9.37 1.87
CA HIS A 425 -27.35 -8.82 2.14
C HIS A 425 -26.56 -9.71 3.10
N ARG A 426 -27.17 -10.14 4.22
CA ARG A 426 -26.50 -10.99 5.21
C ARG A 426 -26.19 -12.42 4.77
N PHE A 427 -27.11 -13.08 4.05
CA PHE A 427 -27.02 -14.53 3.80
C PHE A 427 -26.66 -14.92 2.36
N LEU A 428 -26.97 -14.07 1.37
CA LEU A 428 -26.66 -14.33 -0.04
C LEU A 428 -25.44 -13.52 -0.50
N PHE A 429 -25.44 -12.21 -0.24
CA PHE A 429 -24.38 -11.28 -0.66
C PHE A 429 -23.12 -11.33 0.23
N HIS A 430 -23.19 -12.04 1.36
CA HIS A 430 -22.06 -12.39 2.23
C HIS A 430 -21.91 -13.91 2.41
N ILE A 431 -22.33 -14.70 1.42
CA ILE A 431 -22.21 -16.16 1.49
C ILE A 431 -20.74 -16.59 1.48
N ASN A 432 -20.35 -17.42 2.45
CA ASN A 432 -19.00 -17.98 2.48
C ASN A 432 -18.89 -19.12 1.46
N THR A 433 -18.11 -18.89 0.42
CA THR A 433 -17.82 -19.81 -0.68
C THR A 433 -16.32 -20.04 -0.82
N ARG A 434 -15.97 -21.25 -1.30
CA ARG A 434 -14.60 -21.69 -1.63
C ARG A 434 -14.49 -22.36 -3.00
N SER A 435 -15.61 -22.60 -3.69
CA SER A 435 -15.61 -23.29 -4.99
C SER A 435 -15.45 -22.29 -6.13
N TYR A 436 -14.89 -22.72 -7.27
CA TYR A 436 -14.69 -21.86 -8.43
C TYR A 436 -15.97 -21.10 -8.82
N TRP A 437 -17.07 -21.84 -9.07
CA TRP A 437 -18.34 -21.23 -9.47
C TRP A 437 -19.01 -20.44 -8.35
N GLY A 438 -18.93 -20.88 -7.09
CA GLY A 438 -19.47 -20.12 -5.97
C GLY A 438 -18.79 -18.77 -5.80
N ASN A 439 -17.46 -18.74 -5.90
CA ASN A 439 -16.64 -17.53 -5.83
C ASN A 439 -16.95 -16.57 -7.00
N THR A 440 -17.05 -17.09 -8.23
CA THR A 440 -17.44 -16.30 -9.41
C THR A 440 -18.87 -15.75 -9.30
N ILE A 441 -19.84 -16.54 -8.83
CA ILE A 441 -21.22 -16.09 -8.64
C ILE A 441 -21.31 -15.03 -7.53
N HIS A 442 -20.67 -15.26 -6.38
CA HIS A 442 -20.62 -14.26 -5.30
C HIS A 442 -19.96 -12.96 -5.77
N TYR A 443 -18.89 -13.05 -6.58
CA TYR A 443 -18.23 -11.88 -7.14
C TYR A 443 -19.16 -11.06 -8.04
N LEU A 444 -19.92 -11.72 -8.90
CA LEU A 444 -20.90 -11.07 -9.79
C LEU A 444 -22.10 -10.47 -9.03
N LEU A 445 -22.51 -11.05 -7.91
CA LEU A 445 -23.66 -10.57 -7.12
C LEU A 445 -23.32 -9.40 -6.20
N HIS A 446 -22.19 -9.47 -5.50
CA HIS A 446 -21.84 -8.47 -4.47
C HIS A 446 -20.33 -8.36 -4.17
N GLY A 447 -19.55 -9.41 -4.39
CA GLY A 447 -18.11 -9.40 -4.12
C GLY A 447 -17.36 -8.32 -4.91
N CYS A 448 -17.78 -8.03 -6.15
CA CYS A 448 -17.22 -6.93 -6.92
C CYS A 448 -17.45 -5.56 -6.28
N HIS A 449 -18.56 -5.39 -5.56
CA HIS A 449 -18.87 -4.16 -4.85
C HIS A 449 -17.99 -3.98 -3.61
N HIS A 450 -17.71 -5.04 -2.84
CA HIS A 450 -16.68 -4.98 -1.80
C HIS A 450 -15.28 -4.74 -2.36
N LYS A 451 -14.98 -5.30 -3.53
CA LYS A 451 -13.67 -5.16 -4.16
C LYS A 451 -13.45 -3.78 -4.77
N HIS A 452 -14.49 -3.17 -5.34
CA HIS A 452 -14.47 -1.86 -6.01
C HIS A 452 -15.63 -0.98 -5.54
N PRO A 453 -15.65 -0.53 -4.26
CA PRO A 453 -16.80 0.13 -3.65
C PRO A 453 -17.15 1.50 -4.24
N MET A 454 -16.30 2.07 -5.10
CA MET A 454 -16.49 3.35 -5.76
C MET A 454 -16.75 3.24 -7.27
N ASP A 455 -16.94 2.04 -7.83
CA ASP A 455 -17.36 1.83 -9.22
C ASP A 455 -18.83 2.27 -9.39
N GLY A 456 -19.01 3.47 -9.95
CA GLY A 456 -20.32 4.10 -10.14
C GLY A 456 -21.27 3.38 -11.09
N LEU A 457 -20.83 2.32 -11.78
CA LEU A 457 -21.62 1.55 -12.74
C LEU A 457 -21.93 0.13 -12.27
N ARG A 458 -21.45 -0.28 -11.09
CA ARG A 458 -21.62 -1.62 -10.51
C ARG A 458 -22.12 -1.61 -9.06
N LEU A 459 -22.75 -0.50 -8.67
CA LEU A 459 -23.38 -0.32 -7.36
C LEU A 459 -24.83 -0.82 -7.35
N VAL A 460 -25.59 -0.57 -8.41
CA VAL A 460 -27.00 -0.95 -8.52
C VAL A 460 -27.17 -2.27 -9.26
N PHE A 461 -28.24 -3.01 -8.98
CA PHE A 461 -28.41 -4.35 -9.54
C PHE A 461 -28.91 -4.28 -11.01
N PRO A 462 -28.32 -5.03 -11.97
CA PRO A 462 -28.66 -4.90 -13.38
C PRO A 462 -30.14 -5.19 -13.69
N PRO A 463 -30.86 -4.31 -14.42
CA PRO A 463 -32.30 -4.47 -14.68
C PRO A 463 -32.67 -5.80 -15.36
N ALA A 464 -31.82 -6.31 -16.26
CA ALA A 464 -32.05 -7.61 -16.90
C ALA A 464 -32.03 -8.77 -15.89
N ALA A 465 -31.12 -8.73 -14.91
CA ALA A 465 -31.06 -9.71 -13.83
C ALA A 465 -32.25 -9.54 -12.87
N THR A 466 -32.60 -8.30 -12.53
CA THR A 466 -33.79 -7.98 -11.73
C THR A 466 -35.06 -8.57 -12.36
N ALA A 467 -35.26 -8.38 -13.67
CA ALA A 467 -36.43 -8.89 -14.39
C ALA A 467 -36.60 -10.42 -14.26
N VAL A 468 -35.50 -11.18 -14.31
CA VAL A 468 -35.51 -12.64 -14.11
C VAL A 468 -35.87 -12.99 -12.66
N LEU A 469 -35.32 -12.28 -11.67
CA LEU A 469 -35.61 -12.51 -10.26
C LEU A 469 -37.05 -12.13 -9.86
N LEU A 470 -37.69 -11.18 -10.54
CA LEU A 470 -39.08 -10.82 -10.25
C LEU A 470 -40.08 -11.94 -10.56
N VAL A 471 -39.76 -12.89 -11.45
CA VAL A 471 -40.65 -14.01 -11.81
C VAL A 471 -40.96 -14.92 -10.60
N PRO A 472 -39.98 -15.50 -9.87
CA PRO A 472 -40.26 -16.27 -8.67
C PRO A 472 -40.91 -15.45 -7.55
N PHE A 473 -40.52 -14.18 -7.35
CA PHE A 473 -41.17 -13.32 -6.35
C PHE A 473 -42.64 -13.04 -6.66
N TRP A 474 -42.99 -12.77 -7.92
CA TRP A 474 -44.37 -12.61 -8.35
C TRP A 474 -45.20 -13.88 -8.14
N ASN A 475 -44.63 -15.05 -8.45
CA ASN A 475 -45.29 -16.34 -8.21
C ASN A 475 -45.50 -16.62 -6.73
N LEU A 476 -44.53 -16.29 -5.86
CA LEU A 476 -44.65 -16.41 -4.42
C LEU A 476 -45.74 -15.48 -3.85
N ILE A 477 -45.79 -14.22 -4.27
CA ILE A 477 -46.81 -13.27 -3.79
C ILE A 477 -48.21 -13.69 -4.24
N LYS A 478 -48.40 -14.15 -5.49
CA LYS A 478 -49.68 -14.72 -5.94
C LYS A 478 -50.13 -15.96 -5.17
N PHE A 479 -49.19 -16.75 -4.63
CA PHE A 479 -49.50 -17.92 -3.80
C PHE A 479 -49.92 -17.52 -2.39
N LEU A 480 -49.31 -16.47 -1.83
CA LEU A 480 -49.54 -16.02 -0.45
C LEU A 480 -50.67 -14.99 -0.29
N ALA A 481 -51.08 -14.31 -1.36
CA ALA A 481 -52.01 -13.18 -1.29
C ALA A 481 -53.16 -13.27 -2.32
N PRO A 482 -54.40 -12.85 -1.97
CA PRO A 482 -55.52 -12.79 -2.90
C PRO A 482 -55.20 -12.01 -4.19
N PRO A 483 -55.74 -12.39 -5.36
CA PRO A 483 -55.43 -11.77 -6.65
C PRO A 483 -55.64 -10.25 -6.72
N SER A 484 -56.55 -9.69 -5.91
CA SER A 484 -56.80 -8.25 -5.83
C SER A 484 -55.70 -7.48 -5.05
N THR A 485 -55.02 -8.16 -4.12
CA THR A 485 -54.00 -7.58 -3.22
C THR A 485 -52.57 -7.81 -3.71
N ALA A 486 -52.32 -8.94 -4.39
CA ALA A 486 -51.01 -9.32 -4.90
C ALA A 486 -50.31 -8.24 -5.76
N PRO A 487 -51.00 -7.49 -6.66
CA PRO A 487 -50.37 -6.43 -7.44
C PRO A 487 -49.85 -5.25 -6.58
N ALA A 488 -50.62 -4.80 -5.59
CA ALA A 488 -50.19 -3.73 -4.67
C ALA A 488 -49.04 -4.18 -3.76
N LEU A 489 -49.07 -5.41 -3.25
CA LEU A 489 -47.98 -5.98 -2.44
C LEU A 489 -46.67 -6.12 -3.25
N PHE A 490 -46.76 -6.64 -4.48
CA PHE A 490 -45.63 -6.71 -5.40
C PHE A 490 -45.10 -5.31 -5.78
N GLY A 491 -46.00 -4.36 -6.07
CA GLY A 491 -45.65 -2.97 -6.34
C GLY A 491 -44.93 -2.30 -5.16
N GLY A 492 -45.38 -2.55 -3.92
CA GLY A 492 -44.70 -2.08 -2.71
C GLY A 492 -43.32 -2.71 -2.51
N GLY A 493 -43.19 -4.03 -2.73
CA GLY A 493 -41.89 -4.71 -2.66
C GLY A 493 -40.89 -4.19 -3.71
N LEU A 494 -41.34 -4.01 -4.95
CA LEU A 494 -40.53 -3.45 -6.04
C LEU A 494 -40.18 -1.97 -5.81
N LEU A 495 -41.07 -1.20 -5.17
CA LEU A 495 -40.75 0.17 -4.75
C LEU A 495 -39.68 0.18 -3.66
N GLY A 496 -39.74 -0.74 -2.70
CA GLY A 496 -38.69 -0.97 -1.71
C GLY A 496 -37.32 -1.26 -2.36
N TYR A 497 -37.29 -2.10 -3.39
CA TYR A 497 -36.08 -2.35 -4.20
C TYR A 497 -35.52 -1.09 -4.85
N VAL A 498 -36.36 -0.29 -5.51
CA VAL A 498 -35.92 0.98 -6.13
C VAL A 498 -35.38 1.94 -5.08
N MET A 499 -36.02 2.02 -3.90
CA MET A 499 -35.53 2.82 -2.77
C MET A 499 -34.17 2.32 -2.26
N TYR A 500 -33.96 1.00 -2.20
CA TYR A 500 -32.71 0.37 -1.81
C TYR A 500 -31.55 0.72 -2.75
N ASP A 501 -31.67 0.44 -4.06
CA ASP A 501 -30.59 0.66 -5.03
C ASP A 501 -30.19 2.15 -5.12
N VAL A 502 -31.18 3.06 -5.12
CA VAL A 502 -30.93 4.51 -5.16
C VAL A 502 -30.31 5.00 -3.84
N THR A 503 -30.74 4.46 -2.69
CA THR A 503 -30.13 4.80 -1.39
C THR A 503 -28.69 4.30 -1.35
N HIS A 504 -28.43 3.04 -1.73
CA HIS A 504 -27.11 2.44 -1.75
C HIS A 504 -26.12 3.26 -2.58
N TYR A 505 -26.50 3.62 -3.81
CA TYR A 505 -25.72 4.51 -4.66
C TYR A 505 -25.46 5.88 -4.01
N TYR A 506 -26.48 6.48 -3.38
CA TYR A 506 -26.35 7.75 -2.69
C TYR A 506 -25.45 7.67 -1.44
N LEU A 507 -25.43 6.55 -0.71
CA LEU A 507 -24.51 6.36 0.40
C LEU A 507 -23.04 6.30 -0.07
N HIS A 508 -22.77 5.80 -1.28
CA HIS A 508 -21.41 5.80 -1.85
C HIS A 508 -21.03 7.15 -2.46
N HIS A 509 -21.79 7.67 -3.42
CA HIS A 509 -21.42 8.88 -4.18
C HIS A 509 -21.99 10.20 -3.64
N GLY A 510 -23.09 10.17 -2.89
CA GLY A 510 -23.73 11.37 -2.35
C GLY A 510 -22.95 12.00 -1.19
N GLN A 511 -23.15 13.30 -0.99
CA GLN A 511 -22.67 14.05 0.19
C GLN A 511 -23.87 14.43 1.07
N PRO A 512 -24.34 13.53 1.95
CA PRO A 512 -25.48 13.81 2.81
C PRO A 512 -25.17 14.95 3.80
N THR A 513 -26.07 15.94 3.87
CA THR A 513 -26.01 17.06 4.82
C THR A 513 -26.79 16.77 6.10
N ILE A 514 -27.88 15.99 5.99
CA ILE A 514 -28.79 15.61 7.08
C ILE A 514 -28.22 14.43 7.90
N GLU A 515 -28.49 14.40 9.20
CA GLU A 515 -27.90 13.46 10.16
C GLU A 515 -28.22 11.99 9.88
N VAL A 516 -29.47 11.64 9.54
CA VAL A 516 -29.86 10.25 9.29
C VAL A 516 -29.11 9.64 8.09
N PRO A 517 -29.11 10.26 6.88
CA PRO A 517 -28.29 9.76 5.77
C PRO A 517 -26.78 9.82 6.01
N LYS A 518 -26.27 10.81 6.79
CA LYS A 518 -24.86 10.83 7.24
C LYS A 518 -24.53 9.61 8.10
N SER A 519 -25.42 9.25 9.03
CA SER A 519 -25.25 8.09 9.90
C SER A 519 -25.29 6.80 9.09
N LEU A 520 -26.24 6.64 8.17
CA LEU A 520 -26.31 5.49 7.26
C LEU A 520 -25.05 5.39 6.37
N LYS A 521 -24.56 6.49 5.79
CA LYS A 521 -23.31 6.50 5.02
C LYS A 521 -22.12 6.06 5.87
N LYS A 522 -21.94 6.63 7.07
CA LYS A 522 -20.86 6.23 7.98
C LYS A 522 -20.96 4.77 8.38
N TYR A 523 -22.17 4.29 8.68
CA TYR A 523 -22.45 2.91 9.04
C TYR A 523 -22.09 1.95 7.89
N HIS A 524 -22.52 2.27 6.67
CA HIS A 524 -22.31 1.44 5.48
C HIS A 524 -20.85 1.42 5.01
N LEU A 525 -20.17 2.55 5.06
CA LEU A 525 -18.73 2.58 4.79
C LEU A 525 -17.92 1.80 5.85
N ASN A 526 -18.34 1.79 7.13
CA ASN A 526 -17.69 0.91 8.12
C ASN A 526 -17.90 -0.58 7.80
N HIS A 527 -19.02 -0.96 7.19
CA HIS A 527 -19.26 -2.32 6.75
C HIS A 527 -18.24 -2.74 5.69
N HIS A 528 -18.05 -1.98 4.60
CA HIS A 528 -17.03 -2.31 3.57
C HIS A 528 -15.58 -2.25 4.06
N PHE A 529 -15.22 -1.17 4.76
CA PHE A 529 -13.82 -0.84 5.05
C PHE A 529 -13.32 -1.29 6.44
N ARG A 530 -14.15 -1.95 7.26
CA ARG A 530 -13.74 -2.28 8.65
C ARG A 530 -14.42 -3.49 9.29
N ILE A 531 -15.73 -3.69 9.12
CA ILE A 531 -16.50 -4.71 9.87
C ILE A 531 -17.55 -5.37 8.95
N GLN A 532 -17.09 -6.21 8.04
CA GLN A 532 -17.92 -6.82 6.98
C GLN A 532 -18.95 -7.83 7.53
N ASN A 533 -18.71 -8.40 8.71
CA ASN A 533 -19.65 -9.32 9.37
C ASN A 533 -20.75 -8.62 10.19
N LYS A 534 -20.92 -7.30 10.03
CA LYS A 534 -21.91 -6.47 10.73
C LYS A 534 -22.42 -5.35 9.82
N GLY A 535 -23.62 -4.84 10.12
CA GLY A 535 -24.17 -3.65 9.46
C GLY A 535 -24.79 -3.94 8.08
N PHE A 536 -25.74 -4.85 8.00
CA PHE A 536 -26.29 -5.35 6.73
C PHE A 536 -27.48 -4.54 6.18
N GLY A 537 -28.23 -3.80 6.99
CA GLY A 537 -29.34 -2.97 6.52
C GLY A 537 -28.87 -1.66 5.88
N ILE A 538 -29.10 -1.47 4.58
CA ILE A 538 -28.61 -0.33 3.79
C ILE A 538 -29.59 0.86 3.87
N THR A 539 -30.88 0.60 3.73
CA THR A 539 -31.94 1.61 3.85
C THR A 539 -32.21 1.99 5.32
N SER A 540 -31.95 1.07 6.24
CA SER A 540 -32.21 1.25 7.68
C SER A 540 -31.39 0.31 8.55
N SER A 541 -30.93 0.81 9.70
CA SER A 541 -30.27 0.00 10.75
C SER A 541 -31.25 -0.76 11.67
N PHE A 542 -32.54 -0.82 11.32
CA PHE A 542 -33.57 -1.45 12.15
C PHE A 542 -33.31 -2.95 12.37
N TRP A 543 -33.15 -3.72 11.29
CA TRP A 543 -32.95 -5.17 11.38
C TRP A 543 -31.60 -5.52 12.04
N ASP A 544 -30.56 -4.71 11.87
CA ASP A 544 -29.30 -4.87 12.61
C ASP A 544 -29.40 -4.66 14.12
N LYS A 545 -30.37 -3.87 14.59
CA LYS A 545 -30.70 -3.77 16.02
C LYS A 545 -31.47 -5.01 16.48
N VAL A 546 -32.47 -5.43 15.72
CA VAL A 546 -33.31 -6.62 16.02
C VAL A 546 -32.47 -7.90 16.10
N PHE A 547 -31.52 -8.09 15.17
CA PHE A 547 -30.69 -9.29 15.07
C PHE A 547 -29.28 -9.14 15.67
N GLY A 548 -28.98 -8.04 16.38
CA GLY A 548 -27.71 -7.84 17.07
C GLY A 548 -26.47 -7.64 16.18
N THR A 549 -26.66 -7.39 14.88
CA THR A 549 -25.58 -7.17 13.91
C THR A 549 -25.14 -5.70 13.77
N LEU A 550 -25.65 -4.80 14.60
CA LEU A 550 -25.23 -3.39 14.61
C LEU A 550 -23.73 -3.22 14.98
N PRO A 551 -22.93 -2.47 14.19
CA PRO A 551 -21.56 -2.13 14.54
C PRO A 551 -21.48 -1.29 15.81
N GLN A 552 -20.58 -1.64 16.74
CA GLN A 552 -20.33 -0.83 17.93
C GLN A 552 -19.55 0.43 17.56
N SER A 553 -20.12 1.60 17.86
CA SER A 553 -19.36 2.84 17.92
C SER A 553 -18.29 2.72 18.99
N LYS A 554 -17.03 3.01 18.67
CA LYS A 554 -16.00 3.21 19.71
C LYS A 554 -16.42 4.44 20.52
N SER A 555 -16.94 4.24 21.74
CA SER A 555 -16.89 5.30 22.74
C SER A 555 -15.44 5.68 22.97
N THR A 556 -15.13 6.97 22.98
CA THR A 556 -13.88 7.52 23.47
C THR A 556 -13.72 7.15 24.95
N LYS A 557 -13.10 5.99 25.22
CA LYS A 557 -12.57 5.69 26.55
C LYS A 557 -11.31 6.54 26.73
N ASN A 558 -11.43 7.60 27.52
CA ASN A 558 -10.30 8.35 28.04
C ASN A 558 -9.32 7.38 28.71
N ARG A 559 -8.09 7.31 28.20
CA ARG A 559 -6.87 6.86 28.85
C ARG A 559 -5.71 7.60 28.24
#